data_AF-I3E4B2-F1
#
_entry.id   AF-I3E4B2-F1
#
_cell.length_a   1.000
_cell.length_b   1.000
_cell.length_c   1.000
_cell.angle_alpha   90.00
_cell.angle_beta   90.00
_cell.angle_gamma   90.00
#
_symmetry.space_group_name_H-M   'P 1'
#
loop_
_entity.id
_entity.type
_entity.pdbx_description
1 polymer ?
#
loop_
_entity_poly.entity_id
_entity_poly.type
_entity_poly.pdbx_seq_one_letter_code
_entity_poly.pdbx_strand_id
1 'polypeptide(L)' 'MEEAISVAQVARELKINENTLHGWVKKYKQETEILETQTFRSEDHEVRELKKRIRDLEEENSILKKAMHFFAKDHR' A
#
# COMPACT_ATOMS: atom_id res chain seq x y z
N MET A 1 26.10 -7.32 4.17
CA MET A 1 25.82 -8.11 5.39
C MET A 1 25.59 -7.08 6.47
N GLU A 2 24.37 -6.91 6.95
CA GLU A 2 24.15 -6.10 8.16
C GLU A 2 24.92 -6.78 9.28
N GLU A 3 25.96 -6.13 9.80
CA GLU A 3 26.59 -6.60 11.03
C GLU A 3 25.53 -6.46 12.13
N ALA A 4 25.10 -7.59 12.68
CA ALA A 4 24.13 -7.62 13.76
C ALA A 4 24.78 -7.13 15.05
N ILE A 5 24.97 -5.82 15.16
CA ILE A 5 25.47 -5.19 16.38
C ILE A 5 24.40 -5.36 17.46
N SER A 6 24.78 -5.97 18.59
CA SER A 6 23.85 -6.22 19.68
C SER A 6 23.34 -4.91 20.31
N VAL A 7 22.09 -4.92 20.78
CA VAL A 7 21.49 -3.77 21.51
C VAL A 7 22.36 -3.38 22.71
N ALA A 8 22.94 -4.35 23.41
CA ALA A 8 23.86 -4.15 24.52
C ALA A 8 25.12 -3.35 24.14
N GLN A 9 25.66 -3.60 22.95
CA GLN A 9 26.86 -2.91 22.45
C GLN A 9 26.54 -1.46 22.10
N VAL A 10 25.42 -1.22 21.40
CA VAL A 10 24.96 0.13 21.06
C VAL A 10 24.61 0.92 22.31
N ALA A 11 23.95 0.30 23.30
CA ALA A 11 23.63 0.95 24.57
C ALA A 11 24.88 1.42 25.32
N ARG A 12 25.94 0.59 25.33
CA ARG A 12 27.24 0.93 25.93
C ARG A 12 27.94 2.08 25.20
N GLU A 13 27.92 2.08 23.88
CA GLU A 13 28.53 3.15 23.07
C GLU A 13 27.81 4.49 23.26
N LEU A 14 26.48 4.45 23.31
CA LEU A 14 25.63 5.62 23.55
C LEU A 14 25.55 6.03 25.03
N LYS A 15 26.15 5.26 25.94
CA LYS A 15 26.10 5.47 27.41
C LYS A 15 24.66 5.58 27.95
N ILE A 16 23.75 4.81 27.38
CA ILE A 16 22.35 4.72 27.81
C ILE A 16 22.06 3.36 28.45
N ASN A 17 21.00 3.28 29.23
CA ASN A 17 20.56 2.01 29.80
C ASN A 17 20.07 1.08 28.67
N GLU A 18 20.54 -0.16 28.68
CA GLU A 18 20.16 -1.20 27.71
C GLU A 18 18.64 -1.43 27.66
N ASN A 19 17.96 -1.39 28.81
CA ASN A 19 16.51 -1.51 28.88
C ASN A 19 15.78 -0.36 28.17
N THR A 20 16.34 0.85 28.23
CA THR A 20 15.80 2.02 27.53
C THR A 20 15.91 1.83 26.02
N LEU A 21 17.08 1.38 25.54
CA LEU A 21 17.29 1.13 24.12
C LEU A 21 16.41 -0.03 23.61
N HIS A 22 16.26 -1.10 24.39
CA HIS A 22 15.31 -2.18 24.08
C HIS A 22 13.87 -1.68 23.99
N GLY A 23 13.46 -0.79 24.90
CA GLY A 23 12.15 -0.15 24.86
C GLY A 23 11.91 0.63 23.57
N TRP A 24 12.89 1.42 23.13
CA TRP A 24 12.81 2.18 21.88
C TRP A 24 12.78 1.28 20.65
N VAL A 25 13.65 0.26 20.58
CA VAL A 25 13.66 -0.71 19.47
C VAL A 25 12.33 -1.43 19.36
N LYS A 26 11.75 -1.85 20.50
CA LYS A 26 10.44 -2.51 20.52
C LYS A 26 9.33 -1.58 20.04
N LYS A 27 9.31 -0.34 20.53
CA LYS A 27 8.31 0.66 20.13
C LYS A 27 8.39 0.96 18.63
N TYR A 28 9.61 1.17 18.12
CA TYR A 28 9.84 1.44 16.71
C TYR A 28 9.36 0.27 15.84
N LYS A 29 9.75 -0.98 16.15
CA LYS A 29 9.29 -2.16 15.40
C LYS A 29 7.76 -2.29 15.36
N GLN A 30 7.09 -2.07 16.49
CA GLN A 30 5.63 -2.11 16.55
C GLN A 30 4.99 -1.01 15.70
N GLU A 31 5.55 0.20 15.74
CA GLU A 31 5.06 1.33 14.95
C GLU A 31 5.26 1.09 13.44
N THR A 32 6.40 0.52 13.04
CA THR A 32 6.66 0.11 11.65
C THR A 32 5.68 -0.96 11.18
N GLU A 33 5.44 -2.00 11.98
CA GLU A 33 4.50 -3.09 11.64
C GLU A 33 3.06 -2.58 11.48
N ILE A 34 2.65 -1.62 12.32
CA ILE A 34 1.34 -0.96 12.21
C ILE A 34 1.25 -0.13 10.92
N LEU A 35 2.29 0.65 10.61
CA LEU A 35 2.34 1.48 9.39
C LEU A 35 2.32 0.61 8.13
N GLU A 36 3.12 -0.45 8.08
CA GLU A 36 3.14 -1.40 6.96
C GLU A 36 1.76 -2.04 6.74
N THR A 37 1.10 -2.47 7.83
CA THR A 37 -0.25 -3.04 7.76
C THR A 37 -1.28 -2.03 7.26
N GLN A 38 -1.18 -0.76 7.68
CA GLN A 38 -2.08 0.30 7.23
C GLN A 38 -1.87 0.65 5.76
N THR A 39 -0.62 0.78 5.33
CA THR A 39 -0.27 1.05 3.92
C THR A 39 -0.76 -0.08 3.02
N PHE A 40 -0.50 -1.35 3.39
CA PHE A 40 -0.97 -2.50 2.61
C PHE A 40 -2.50 -2.50 2.43
N ARG A 41 -3.26 -2.24 3.50
CA ARG A 41 -4.72 -2.14 3.43
C ARG A 41 -5.21 -0.97 2.57
N SER A 42 -4.49 0.15 2.58
CA SER A 42 -4.82 1.32 1.75
C SER A 42 -4.59 1.03 0.26
N GLU A 43 -3.45 0.42 -0.07
CA GLU A 43 -3.10 0.04 -1.45
C GLU A 43 -4.11 -0.98 -2.01
N ASP A 44 -4.48 -1.99 -1.23
CA ASP A 44 -5.51 -2.97 -1.64
C ASP A 44 -6.87 -2.32 -1.91
N HIS A 45 -7.26 -1.34 -1.09
CA HIS A 45 -8.50 -0.59 -1.28
C HIS A 45 -8.46 0.24 -2.56
N GLU A 46 -7.38 0.97 -2.80
CA GLU A 46 -7.21 1.79 -4.00
C GLU A 46 -7.21 0.93 -5.27
N VAL A 47 -6.49 -0.20 -5.25
CA VAL A 47 -6.48 -1.16 -6.36
C VAL A 47 -7.89 -1.69 -6.65
N ARG A 48 -8.69 -1.96 -5.62
CA ARG A 48 -10.07 -2.44 -5.80
C ARG A 48 -10.97 -1.38 -6.46
N GLU A 49 -10.86 -0.13 -6.01
CA GLU A 49 -11.63 0.98 -6.58
C GLU A 49 -11.20 1.28 -8.02
N LEU A 50 -9.91 1.28 -8.31
CA LEU A 50 -9.40 1.44 -9.67
C LEU A 50 -9.90 0.33 -10.60
N LYS A 51 -9.84 -0.93 -10.16
CA LYS A 51 -10.39 -2.07 -10.94
C LYS A 51 -11.88 -1.93 -11.19
N LYS A 52 -12.64 -1.41 -10.23
CA LYS A 52 -14.07 -1.12 -10.40
C LYS A 52 -14.27 -0.03 -11.45
N ARG A 53 -13.54 1.07 -11.36
CA ARG A 53 -13.63 2.17 -12.32
C ARG A 53 -13.29 1.75 -13.74
N ILE A 54 -12.26 0.91 -13.90
CA ILE A 54 -11.89 0.36 -15.21
C ILE A 54 -13.05 -0.45 -15.80
N ARG A 55 -13.66 -1.36 -15.03
CA ARG A 55 -14.81 -2.15 -15.51
C ARG A 55 -15.98 -1.27 -15.93
N ASP A 56 -16.33 -0.28 -15.12
CA ASP A 56 -17.44 0.63 -15.42
C ASP A 56 -17.18 1.42 -16.72
N LEU A 57 -15.94 1.90 -16.91
CA LEU A 57 -15.53 2.60 -18.13
C LEU A 57 -15.51 1.70 -19.37
N GLU A 58 -15.07 0.44 -19.23
CA GLU A 58 -15.09 -0.53 -20.31
C GLU A 58 -16.51 -0.86 -20.75
N GLU A 59 -17.44 -0.99 -19.79
CA GLU A 59 -18.86 -1.20 -20.06
C GLU A 59 -19.48 0.01 -20.78
N GLU A 60 -19.25 1.22 -20.27
CA GLU A 60 -19.72 2.46 -20.89
C GLU A 60 -19.19 2.59 -22.33
N ASN A 61 -17.91 2.32 -22.54
CA ASN A 61 -17.29 2.34 -23.87
C ASN A 61 -17.92 1.31 -24.82
N SER A 62 -18.23 0.11 -24.32
CA SER A 62 -18.93 -0.94 -25.08
C SER A 62 -20.34 -0.51 -25.48
N ILE A 63 -21.09 0.11 -24.57
CA ILE A 63 -22.42 0.65 -24.85
C ILE A 63 -22.34 1.73 -25.93
N LEU A 64 -21.41 2.69 -25.79
CA LEU A 64 -21.22 3.76 -26.76
C LEU A 64 -20.84 3.21 -28.15
N LYS A 65 -19.94 2.23 -28.22
CA LYS A 65 -19.59 1.56 -29.49
C LYS A 65 -20.78 0.87 -30.14
N LYS A 66 -21.59 0.15 -29.35
CA LYS A 66 -22.82 -0.46 -29.86
C LYS A 66 -23.78 0.60 -30.38
N ALA A 67 -24.00 1.67 -29.61
CA ALA A 67 -24.87 2.78 -30.01
C ALA A 67 -24.39 3.40 -31.33
N MET A 68 -23.10 3.73 -31.45
CA MET A 68 -22.52 4.25 -32.70
C MET A 68 -22.76 3.32 -33.89
N HIS A 69 -22.61 2.00 -33.72
CA HIS A 69 -22.87 1.03 -34.78
C HIS A 69 -24.34 0.96 -35.18
N PHE A 70 -25.26 1.06 -34.22
CA PHE A 70 -26.69 1.16 -34.51
C PHE A 70 -27.00 2.44 -35.28
N PHE A 71 -26.55 3.60 -34.78
CA PHE A 71 -26.81 4.88 -35.43
C PHE A 71 -26.18 4.95 -36.84
N ALA A 72 -24.96 4.47 -37.05
CA ALA A 72 -24.32 4.45 -38.37
C ALA A 72 -25.04 3.57 -39.40
N LYS A 73 -25.78 2.54 -38.95
CA LYS A 73 -26.58 1.68 -39.83
C LYS A 73 -27.97 2.24 -40.15
N ASP A 74 -28.51 3.11 -39.29
CA ASP A 74 -29.85 3.68 -39.41
C ASP A 74 -29.91 4.92 -40.34
N HIS A 75 -28.76 5.50 -40.70
CA HIS A 75 -28.65 6.63 -41.64
C HIS A 75 -28.72 6.21 -43.14
N ARG A 76 -29.44 5.12 -43.47
CA ARG A 76 -29.59 4.63 -44.85
C ARG A 76 -31.04 4.61 -45.31
#